data_AF-A0A965REY4-F1
#
_entry.id   AF-A0A965REY4-F1
#
_cell.length_a   1.000
_cell.length_b   1.000
_cell.length_c   1.000
_cell.angle_alpha   90.00
_cell.angle_beta   90.00
_cell.angle_gamma   90.00
#
_symmetry.space_group_name_H-M   'P 1'
#
loop_
_entity.id
_entity.type
_entity.pdbx_description
1 polymer ?
#
loop_
_entity_poly.entity_id
_entity_poly.type
_entity_poly.pdbx_seq_one_letter_code
_entity_poly.pdbx_strand_id
1 'polypeptide(L)' 'MSSSEIVHGLHAVQALLEHHASRVIKIQLVRGREDDRVATLLAAATRAQVPVDRVDAQRLDKLTGAAVHQGVGQTC' A
#
# COMPACT_ATOMS: atom_id res chain seq x y z
N MET A 1 15.79 -8.63 14.40
CA MET A 1 14.62 -7.73 14.53
C MET A 1 14.19 -7.39 13.12
N SER A 2 13.09 -7.98 12.65
CA SER A 2 12.61 -7.80 11.27
C SER A 2 11.99 -6.42 11.15
N SER A 3 12.74 -5.48 10.57
CA SER A 3 12.28 -4.11 10.33
C SER A 3 11.25 -4.16 9.22
N SER A 4 9.96 -4.08 9.56
CA SER A 4 8.90 -3.92 8.56
C SER A 4 9.04 -2.53 7.94
N GLU A 5 9.61 -2.44 6.75
CA GLU A 5 9.67 -1.17 6.00
C GLU A 5 8.29 -0.85 5.43
N ILE A 6 7.78 0.31 5.81
CA ILE A 6 6.51 0.80 5.29
C ILE A 6 6.82 1.66 4.07
N VAL A 7 6.45 1.17 2.89
CA VAL A 7 6.59 1.94 1.64
C VAL A 7 5.31 2.73 1.40
N HIS A 8 5.46 4.03 1.16
CA HIS A 8 4.37 4.96 0.89
C HIS A 8 4.49 5.61 -0.48
N GLY A 9 3.34 5.85 -1.11
CA GLY A 9 3.23 6.49 -2.42
C GLY A 9 2.81 5.51 -3.50
N LEU A 10 1.81 5.92 -4.29
CA LEU A 10 1.24 5.10 -5.36
C LEU A 10 2.30 4.56 -6.34
N HIS A 11 3.26 5.39 -6.74
CA HIS A 11 4.31 4.98 -7.68
C HIS A 11 5.32 4.04 -7.05
N ALA A 12 5.69 4.26 -5.79
CA ALA A 12 6.62 3.40 -5.07
C ALA A 12 6.01 2.01 -4.83
N VAL A 13 4.74 1.96 -4.41
CA VAL A 13 4.05 0.68 -4.21
C VAL A 13 3.82 -0.02 -5.54
N GLN A 14 3.45 0.71 -6.61
CA GLN A 14 3.30 0.11 -7.93
C GLN A 14 4.61 -0.50 -8.44
N ALA A 15 5.72 0.24 -8.38
CA ALA A 15 7.04 -0.27 -8.76
C ALA A 15 7.47 -1.47 -7.90
N LEU A 16 7.20 -1.41 -6.59
CA LEU A 16 7.54 -2.51 -5.69
C LEU A 16 6.71 -3.76 -5.96
N LEU A 17 5.44 -3.59 -6.32
CA LEU A 17 4.56 -4.69 -6.69
C LEU A 17 4.96 -5.32 -8.03
N GLU A 18 5.41 -4.51 -8.98
CA GLU A 18 5.86 -4.96 -10.29
C GLU A 18 7.21 -5.68 -10.23
N HIS A 19 8.17 -5.13 -9.48
CA HIS A 19 9.52 -5.69 -9.39
C HIS A 19 9.69 -6.73 -8.28
N HIS A 20 8.98 -6.57 -7.16
CA HIS A 20 9.18 -7.34 -5.93
C HIS A 20 7.86 -7.65 -5.19
N ALA A 21 6.85 -8.15 -5.92
CA ALA A 21 5.55 -8.58 -5.36
C ALA A 21 5.67 -9.46 -4.10
N SER A 22 6.64 -10.39 -4.08
CA SER A 22 6.87 -11.33 -2.98
C SER A 22 7.32 -10.68 -1.67
N ARG A 23 7.81 -9.44 -1.71
CA ARG A 23 8.13 -8.65 -0.52
C ARG A 23 6.90 -7.92 0.05
N VAL A 24 5.80 -7.90 -0.70
CA VAL A 24 4.57 -7.20 -0.31
C VAL A 24 3.65 -8.18 0.40
N ILE A 25 3.52 -8.06 1.73
CA ILE A 25 2.63 -8.93 2.50
C ILE A 25 1.18 -8.45 2.38
N LYS A 26 0.96 -7.14 2.45
CA LYS A 26 -0.35 -6.52 2.31
C LYS A 26 -0.25 -5.08 1.87
N ILE A 27 -1.31 -4.59 1.24
CA ILE A 27 -1.47 -3.20 0.83
C ILE A 27 -2.60 -2.60 1.64
N GLN A 28 -2.33 -1.48 2.30
CA GLN A 28 -3.36 -0.71 2.99
C GLN A 28 -3.69 0.53 2.19
N LEU A 29 -4.95 0.66 1.80
CA LEU A 29 -5.47 1.73 0.98
C LEU A 29 -6.42 2.61 1.81
N VAL A 30 -6.34 3.93 1.65
CA VAL A 30 -7.28 4.83 2.33
C VAL A 30 -8.70 4.65 1.78
N ARG A 31 -9.67 4.45 2.67
CA ARG A 31 -11.09 4.37 2.33
C ARG A 31 -11.58 5.70 1.75
N GLY A 32 -12.35 5.65 0.66
CA GLY A 32 -12.87 6.82 -0.05
C GLY A 32 -11.96 7.37 -1.15
N ARG A 33 -10.77 6.78 -1.36
CA ARG A 33 -10.01 6.99 -2.60
C ARG A 33 -10.41 5.96 -3.66
N GLU A 34 -11.11 6.45 -4.68
CA GLU A 34 -11.57 5.66 -5.83
C GLU A 34 -11.23 6.41 -7.13
N ASP A 35 -9.95 6.74 -7.28
CA ASP A 35 -9.42 7.33 -8.51
C ASP A 35 -8.82 6.26 -9.44
N ASP A 36 -8.57 6.61 -10.71
CA ASP A 36 -8.02 5.70 -11.72
C ASP A 36 -6.67 5.08 -11.31
N ARG A 37 -5.89 5.79 -10.48
CA ARG A 37 -4.60 5.31 -9.99
C ARG A 37 -4.80 4.19 -8.99
N VAL A 38 -5.77 4.33 -8.09
CA VAL A 38 -6.17 3.27 -7.16
C VAL A 38 -6.72 2.05 -7.91
N ALA A 39 -7.53 2.25 -8.95
CA ALA A 39 -8.01 1.14 -9.77
C ALA A 39 -6.84 0.36 -10.40
N THR A 40 -5.83 1.08 -10.91
CA THR A 40 -4.61 0.48 -11.47
C THR A 40 -3.81 -0.30 -10.41
N LEU A 41 -3.66 0.27 -9.20
CA LEU A 41 -2.99 -0.39 -8.07
C LEU A 41 -3.72 -1.67 -7.65
N LEU A 42 -5.06 -1.62 -7.53
CA LEU A 42 -5.88 -2.78 -7.18
C LEU A 42 -5.75 -3.90 -8.22
N ALA A 43 -5.74 -3.55 -9.51
CA ALA A 43 -5.53 -4.52 -10.58
C ALA A 43 -4.14 -5.17 -10.48
N ALA A 44 -3.10 -4.38 -10.21
CA ALA A 44 -1.74 -4.89 -10.02
C ALA A 44 -1.63 -5.79 -8.78
N ALA A 45 -2.27 -5.42 -7.67
CA ALA A 45 -2.31 -6.21 -6.43
C ALA A 45 -3.04 -7.53 -6.63
N THR A 46 -4.15 -7.50 -7.36
CA THR A 46 -4.91 -8.70 -7.72
C THR A 46 -4.05 -9.66 -8.55
N ARG A 47 -3.31 -9.14 -9.54
CA ARG A 47 -2.37 -9.96 -10.33
C ARG A 47 -1.23 -10.54 -9.49
N ALA A 48 -0.74 -9.78 -8.53
CA ALA A 48 0.30 -10.19 -7.60
C ALA A 48 -0.22 -11.08 -6.46
N GLN A 49 -1.53 -11.35 -6.38
CA GLN A 49 -2.20 -12.07 -5.30
C GLN A 49 -1.95 -11.47 -3.90
N VAL A 50 -1.77 -10.16 -3.84
CA VAL A 50 -1.52 -9.43 -2.61
C VAL A 50 -2.84 -8.93 -2.02
N PRO A 51 -3.13 -9.19 -0.74
CA PRO A 51 -4.34 -8.70 -0.09
C PRO A 51 -4.33 -7.17 0.06
N VAL A 52 -5.46 -6.55 -0.24
CA VAL A 52 -5.65 -5.09 -0.13
C VAL A 52 -6.72 -4.78 0.92
N ASP A 53 -6.33 -4.13 2.01
CA ASP A 53 -7.23 -3.68 3.07
C ASP A 53 -7.53 -2.19 2.91
N ARG A 54 -8.82 -1.85 2.91
CA ARG A 54 -9.25 -0.45 2.96
C ARG A 54 -9.35 0.01 4.41
N VAL A 55 -8.53 0.98 4.78
CA VAL A 55 -8.46 1.53 6.15
C VAL A 55 -8.77 3.03 6.14
N ASP A 56 -9.29 3.55 7.24
CA ASP A 56 -9.49 5.00 7.37
C ASP A 56 -8.14 5.72 7.39
N ALA A 57 -8.09 6.96 6.88
CA ALA A 57 -6.86 7.75 6.82
C ALA A 57 -6.17 7.82 8.19
N GLN A 58 -6.93 8.10 9.25
CA GLN A 58 -6.42 8.17 10.62
C GLN A 58 -5.81 6.85 11.12
N ARG A 59 -6.27 5.70 10.59
CA ARG A 59 -5.69 4.38 10.91
C ARG A 59 -4.41 4.14 10.12
N LEU A 60 -4.38 4.54 8.85
CA LEU A 60 -3.16 4.48 8.05
C LEU A 60 -2.07 5.34 8.70
N ASP A 61 -2.41 6.55 9.15
CA ASP A 61 -1.48 7.50 9.77
C ASP A 61 -0.88 6.98 11.08
N LYS A 62 -1.67 6.24 11.86
CA LYS A 62 -1.21 5.57 13.08
C LYS A 62 -0.30 4.37 12.78
N LEU A 63 -0.51 3.69 11.67
CA LEU A 63 0.31 2.55 11.24
C LEU A 63 1.62 3.00 10.60
N THR A 64 1.61 4.13 9.88
CA THR A 64 2.78 4.69 9.18
C THR A 64 3.64 5.59 10.04
N GLY A 65 3.30 5.80 11.33
CA GLY A 65 4.14 6.50 12.29
C GLY A 65 4.56 7.89 11.81
N ALA A 66 3.61 8.82 11.66
CA ALA A 66 3.88 10.24 11.41
C ALA A 66 4.75 10.57 10.16
N ALA A 67 4.89 9.64 9.20
CA ALA A 67 5.49 9.92 7.91
C ALA A 67 4.43 10.42 6.92
N VAL A 68 4.69 11.60 6.35
CA VAL A 68 3.80 12.39 5.50
C VAL A 68 3.23 11.60 4.32
N HIS A 69 1.92 11.78 4.14
CA HIS A 69 0.97 10.90 3.46
C HIS A 69 0.92 11.06 1.94
N GLN A 70 0.91 9.93 1.21
CA GLN A 70 0.02 9.69 0.05
C GLN A 70 -0.32 8.19 -0.10
N GLY A 71 -1.19 7.71 0.79
CA GLY A 71 -2.28 6.80 0.41
C GLY A 71 -2.01 5.30 0.23
N VAL A 72 -0.82 4.79 0.52
CA VAL A 72 -0.58 3.34 0.50
C VAL A 72 0.44 2.95 1.56
N GLY A 73 0.17 1.91 2.36
CA GLY A 73 1.11 1.36 3.35
C GLY A 73 1.33 -0.13 3.13
N GLN A 74 2.59 -0.53 2.97
CA GLN A 74 3.02 -1.93 3.03
C GLN A 74 3.40 -2.29 4.47
N THR A 75 3.01 -3.48 4.94
CA THR A 75 3.65 -4.09 6.12
C THR A 75 4.48 -5.26 5.59
N CYS A 76 5.76 -5.32 5.94
CA CYS A 76 6.64 -6.47 5.70
C CYS A 76 6.81 -7.28 6.98
#